data_AF-A0A7Y0XAS6-F1
#
_entry.id   AF-A0A7Y0XAS6-F1
#
_cell.length_a   1.000
_cell.length_b   1.000
_cell.length_c   1.000
_cell.angle_alpha   90.00
_cell.angle_beta   90.00
_cell.angle_gamma   90.00
#
_symmetry.space_group_name_H-M   'P 1'
#
loop_
_entity.id
_entity.type
_entity.pdbx_description
1 polymer ?
#
loop_
_entity_poly.entity_id
_entity_poly.type
_entity_poly.pdbx_seq_one_letter_code
_entity_poly.pdbx_strand_id
1 'polypeptide(L)'
;LEFDYKTAQGNPAIAVQIARQYVGENPDVLVGIATPSAQALVSATRSIPVVFTAVTDPVGAKLVKSMEQPGKNVTGLSDLSPVAQHVDLI
;
A
#
# COMPACT_ATOMS: atom_id res chain seq x y z
N LEU A 1 -5.14 15.76 -15.22
CA LEU A 1 -5.10 14.70 -14.21
C LEU A 1 -5.69 13.46 -14.85
N GLU A 2 -4.87 12.43 -15.01
CA GLU A 2 -5.28 11.11 -15.48
C GLU A 2 -5.40 10.18 -14.26
N PHE A 3 -6.39 9.30 -14.24
CA PHE A 3 -6.65 8.42 -13.11
C PHE A 3 -7.02 7.02 -13.61
N ASP A 4 -6.09 6.09 -13.46
CA ASP A 4 -6.29 4.69 -13.81
C ASP A 4 -6.59 3.84 -12.58
N TYR A 5 -7.50 2.89 -12.75
CA TYR A 5 -7.95 2.00 -11.69
C TYR A 5 -7.98 0.54 -12.14
N LYS A 6 -7.46 -0.34 -11.29
CA LYS A 6 -7.49 -1.80 -11.44
C LYS A 6 -7.80 -2.44 -10.10
N THR A 7 -8.48 -3.58 -10.14
CA THR A 7 -8.72 -4.44 -8.98
C THR A 7 -8.05 -5.78 -9.18
N ALA A 8 -7.41 -6.30 -8.13
CA ALA A 8 -6.85 -7.64 -8.12
C ALA A 8 -7.90 -8.73 -7.83
N GLN A 9 -9.15 -8.34 -7.54
CA GLN A 9 -10.26 -9.25 -7.23
C GLN A 9 -9.90 -10.27 -6.13
N GLY A 10 -9.14 -9.84 -5.13
CA GLY A 10 -8.68 -10.69 -4.02
C GLY A 10 -7.56 -11.67 -4.38
N ASN A 11 -7.03 -11.65 -5.61
CA ASN A 11 -5.96 -12.55 -6.05
C ASN A 11 -4.57 -11.88 -5.97
N PRO A 12 -3.66 -12.34 -5.11
CA PRO A 12 -2.32 -11.75 -4.96
C PRO A 12 -1.48 -11.79 -6.25
N ALA A 13 -1.65 -12.80 -7.10
CA ALA A 13 -0.90 -12.89 -8.35
C ALA A 13 -1.33 -11.78 -9.34
N ILE A 14 -2.62 -11.44 -9.37
CA ILE A 14 -3.14 -10.34 -10.18
C ILE A 14 -2.63 -9.00 -9.64
N ALA A 15 -2.52 -8.83 -8.32
CA ALA A 15 -1.92 -7.61 -7.73
C ALA A 15 -0.48 -7.38 -8.20
N VAL A 16 0.33 -8.46 -8.29
CA VAL A 16 1.70 -8.38 -8.82
C VAL A 16 1.73 -8.03 -10.31
N GLN A 17 0.81 -8.57 -11.11
CA GLN A 17 0.69 -8.24 -12.53
C GLN A 17 0.33 -6.77 -12.74
N ILE A 18 -0.69 -6.28 -12.02
CA ILE A 18 -1.10 -4.87 -12.04
C ILE A 18 0.06 -3.96 -11.64
N ALA A 19 0.78 -4.29 -10.55
CA ALA A 19 1.90 -3.48 -10.09
C ALA A 19 3.01 -3.36 -11.15
N ARG A 20 3.35 -4.45 -11.85
CA ARG A 20 4.33 -4.43 -12.94
C ARG A 20 3.85 -3.60 -14.14
N GLN A 21 2.57 -3.74 -14.49
CA GLN A 21 1.97 -2.96 -15.57
C GLN A 21 2.06 -1.46 -15.26
N TYR A 22 1.56 -1.03 -14.10
CA TYR A 22 1.59 0.38 -13.71
C TYR A 22 3.00 0.94 -13.62
N VAL A 23 3.98 0.19 -13.11
CA VAL A 23 5.37 0.65 -13.11
C VAL A 23 5.89 0.86 -14.54
N GLY A 24 5.51 0.01 -15.50
CA GLY A 24 5.86 0.17 -16.92
C GLY A 24 5.21 1.37 -17.60
N GLU A 25 4.05 1.82 -17.09
CA GLU A 25 3.33 3.00 -17.57
C GLU A 25 3.91 4.32 -17.01
N ASN A 26 4.85 4.24 -16.04
CA ASN A 26 5.55 5.37 -15.43
C ASN A 26 4.64 6.50 -14.89
N PRO A 27 3.66 6.21 -14.02
CA PRO A 27 2.82 7.22 -13.40
C PRO A 27 3.63 8.08 -12.42
N ASP A 28 3.13 9.29 -12.15
CA ASP A 28 3.71 10.18 -11.14
C ASP A 28 3.58 9.62 -9.71
N VAL A 29 2.48 8.91 -9.43
CA VAL A 29 2.16 8.32 -8.12
C VAL A 29 1.42 7.00 -8.30
N LEU A 30 1.76 6.02 -7.46
CA LEU A 30 1.04 4.75 -7.33
C LEU A 30 0.25 4.71 -6.02
N VAL A 31 -1.01 4.27 -6.07
CA VAL A 31 -1.85 4.14 -4.86
C VAL A 31 -2.19 2.67 -4.59
N GLY A 32 -1.76 2.18 -3.43
CA GLY A 32 -2.04 0.81 -2.97
C GLY A 32 -3.16 0.78 -1.94
N ILE A 33 -4.35 0.31 -2.34
CA ILE A 33 -5.47 0.09 -1.40
C ILE A 33 -5.40 -1.36 -0.91
N ALA A 34 -5.36 -1.53 0.42
CA ALA A 34 -5.11 -2.78 1.13
C ALA A 34 -3.67 -3.29 1.09
N THR A 35 -3.28 -4.02 2.14
CA THR A 35 -1.92 -4.53 2.35
C THR A 35 -1.34 -5.30 1.15
N PRO A 36 -2.05 -6.25 0.50
CA PRO A 36 -1.47 -7.02 -0.60
C PRO A 36 -1.15 -6.17 -1.83
N SER A 37 -1.99 -5.19 -2.15
CA SER A 37 -1.78 -4.26 -3.27
C SER A 37 -0.58 -3.35 -2.99
N ALA A 38 -0.51 -2.80 -1.79
CA ALA A 38 0.62 -1.96 -1.38
C ALA A 38 1.94 -2.74 -1.40
N GLN A 39 1.95 -3.98 -0.91
CA GLN A 39 3.13 -4.85 -0.97
C GLN A 39 3.57 -5.15 -2.41
N ALA A 40 2.63 -5.38 -3.32
CA ALA A 40 2.93 -5.61 -4.73
C ALA A 40 3.61 -4.39 -5.37
N LEU A 41 3.08 -3.18 -5.13
CA LEU A 41 3.65 -1.92 -5.62
C LEU A 41 5.03 -1.65 -5.02
N VAL A 42 5.16 -1.78 -3.69
CA VAL A 42 6.44 -1.62 -2.97
C VAL A 42 7.45 -2.67 -3.40
N SER A 43 7.04 -3.84 -3.86
CA SER A 43 7.95 -4.83 -4.44
C SER A 43 8.40 -4.42 -5.85
N ALA A 44 7.48 -3.92 -6.68
CA ALA A 44 7.69 -3.62 -8.09
C ALA A 44 8.55 -2.38 -8.36
N THR A 45 8.59 -1.39 -7.46
CA THR A 45 9.36 -0.15 -7.67
C THR A 45 10.06 0.35 -6.41
N ARG A 46 11.17 1.08 -6.59
CA ARG A 46 11.89 1.81 -5.54
C ARG A 46 12.01 3.30 -5.84
N SER A 47 11.53 3.76 -6.99
CA SER A 47 11.68 5.13 -7.48
C SER A 47 10.35 5.88 -7.59
N ILE A 48 9.29 5.22 -8.06
CA ILE A 48 7.96 5.86 -8.18
C ILE A 48 7.35 5.98 -6.78
N PRO A 49 6.86 7.15 -6.36
CA PRO A 49 6.17 7.32 -5.09
C PRO A 49 4.98 6.36 -4.95
N VAL A 50 4.92 5.62 -3.85
CA VAL A 50 3.82 4.73 -3.48
C VAL A 50 3.11 5.31 -2.25
N VAL A 51 1.81 5.58 -2.39
CA VAL A 51 0.92 5.98 -1.30
C VAL A 51 0.00 4.82 -0.96
N PHE A 52 0.06 4.29 0.26
CA PHE A 52 -0.85 3.24 0.72
C PHE A 52 -2.04 3.80 1.51
N THR A 53 -3.14 3.07 1.50
CA THR A 53 -4.31 3.30 2.37
C THR A 53 -5.02 1.98 2.66
N ALA A 54 -5.83 1.94 3.73
CA ALA A 54 -6.43 0.71 4.26
C ALA A 54 -5.38 -0.38 4.58
N VAL A 55 -4.25 0.04 5.15
CA VAL A 55 -3.18 -0.86 5.61
C VAL A 55 -3.11 -0.84 7.13
N THR A 56 -3.37 -1.98 7.75
CA THR A 56 -3.49 -2.07 9.21
C THR A 56 -2.15 -1.88 9.91
N ASP A 57 -1.11 -2.59 9.48
CA ASP A 57 0.23 -2.46 10.06
C ASP A 57 1.27 -2.32 8.94
N PRO A 58 1.59 -1.08 8.50
CA PRO A 58 2.52 -0.87 7.40
C PRO A 58 3.98 -1.20 7.77
N VAL A 59 4.35 -1.18 9.06
CA VAL A 59 5.68 -1.58 9.54
C VAL A 59 5.80 -3.10 9.51
N GLY A 60 4.84 -3.82 10.11
CA GLY A 60 4.78 -5.29 10.09
C GLY A 60 4.62 -5.84 8.67
N ALA A 61 3.89 -5.14 7.79
CA ALA A 61 3.79 -5.47 6.37
C ALA A 61 5.06 -5.16 5.56
N LYS A 62 6.08 -4.56 6.18
CA LYS A 62 7.37 -4.19 5.58
C LYS A 62 7.26 -3.14 4.45
N LEU A 63 6.23 -2.31 4.48
CA LEU A 63 6.06 -1.21 3.52
C LEU A 63 6.99 -0.04 3.88
N VAL A 64 7.14 0.24 5.17
CA VAL A 64 7.89 1.36 5.72
C VAL A 64 8.78 0.91 6.88
N LYS A 65 9.84 1.66 7.19
CA LYS A 65 10.72 1.36 8.34
C LYS A 65 10.10 1.77 9.69
N SER A 66 9.42 2.92 9.72
CA SER A 66 8.67 3.43 10.86
C SER A 66 7.54 4.33 10.37
N MET A 67 6.62 4.70 11.27
CA MET A 67 5.50 5.58 10.94
C MET A 67 5.92 7.03 10.76
N GLU A 68 6.89 7.50 11.57
CA GLU A 68 7.36 8.89 11.56
C GLU A 68 8.34 9.16 10.41
N GLN A 69 9.17 8.16 10.07
CA GLN A 69 10.19 8.27 9.03
C GLN A 69 10.20 7.01 8.15
N PRO A 70 9.33 6.96 7.11
CA PRO A 70 9.17 5.77 6.27
C PRO A 70 10.45 5.31 5.57
N GLY A 71 11.31 6.27 5.21
CA GLY A 71 12.70 6.06 4.79
C GLY A 71 12.94 5.66 3.33
N LYS A 72 11.90 5.54 2.48
CA LYS A 72 11.99 5.18 1.05
C LYS A 72 10.96 5.98 0.23
N ASN A 73 10.61 5.49 -0.96
CA ASN A 73 9.56 6.02 -1.85
C ASN A 73 8.12 5.67 -1.39
N VAL A 74 7.89 5.35 -0.11
CA VAL A 74 6.62 4.80 0.37
C VAL A 74 6.10 5.63 1.54
N THR A 75 4.83 6.01 1.51
CA THR A 75 4.11 6.70 2.59
C THR A 75 2.62 6.32 2.54
N GLY A 76 1.79 6.78 3.46
CA GLY A 76 0.37 6.48 3.41
C GLY A 76 -0.40 6.69 4.71
N LEU A 77 -1.59 6.08 4.76
CA LEU A 77 -2.52 6.10 5.88
C LEU A 77 -2.75 4.67 6.39
N SER A 78 -2.74 4.51 7.71
CA SER A 78 -3.06 3.24 8.37
C SER A 78 -4.50 3.23 8.88
N ASP A 79 -5.14 2.06 8.84
CA ASP A 79 -6.46 1.80 9.42
C ASP A 79 -6.39 0.92 10.68
N LEU A 80 -5.27 0.97 11.42
CA LEU A 80 -5.06 0.17 12.63
C LEU A 80 -6.22 0.33 13.62
N SER A 81 -6.92 -0.78 13.90
CA SER A 81 -8.07 -0.80 14.80
C SER A 81 -7.66 -0.55 16.26
N PRO A 82 -8.36 0.33 16.99
CA PRO A 82 -8.15 0.58 18.41
C PRO A 82 -8.79 -0.54 19.27
N VAL A 83 -8.25 -1.77 19.17
CA VAL A 83 -8.84 -2.97 19.79
C VAL A 83 -8.98 -2.83 21.31
N ALA A 84 -8.01 -2.22 21.99
CA ALA A 84 -8.08 -1.99 23.43
C ALA A 84 -9.31 -1.18 23.82
N GLN A 85 -9.53 -0.05 23.13
CA GLN A 85 -10.68 0.82 23.35
C GLN A 85 -12.00 0.12 23.01
N HIS A 86 -12.03 -0.80 22.04
CA HIS A 86 -13.23 -1.59 21.75
C HIS A 86 -13.57 -2.56 22.89
N VAL A 87 -12.55 -3.16 23.53
CA VAL A 87 -12.74 -4.06 24.68
C VAL A 87 -13.19 -3.31 25.92
N ASP A 88 -12.80 -2.04 26.11
CA ASP A 88 -13.28 -1.22 27.22
C ASP A 88 -14.79 -0.93 27.20
N LEU A 89 -15.49 -1.23 26.09
CA LEU A 89 -16.93 -1.02 25.93
C LEU A 89 -17.80 -2.21 26.39
N ILE A 90 -17.21 -3.37 26.69
CA ILE A 90 -17.94 -4.57 27.14
C ILE A 90 -17.82 -4.78 28.65
#